data_AF-A0A090WTB8-F1
#
_entry.id   AF-A0A090WTB8-F1
#
_cell.length_a   1.000
_cell.length_b   1.000
_cell.length_c   1.000
_cell.angle_alpha   90.00
_cell.angle_beta   90.00
_cell.angle_gamma   90.00
#
_symmetry.space_group_name_H-M   'P 1'
#
loop_
_entity.id
_entity.type
_entity.pdbx_description
1 polymer ?
#
loop_
_entity_poly.entity_id
_entity_poly.type
_entity_poly.pdbx_seq_one_letter_code
_entity_poly.pdbx_strand_id
1 'polypeptide(L)'
;MRVLGRSRPLTGDSANSFDPLLLKKVNNYDSFFSGHTVLSFGNAYAIAKQFKSPWIKAGIYTVGMIPGFTRIVISKHWFSDVALGTVMSILIVESIDKYLDSRYNQKYNNKKVNWDLSFAPGQIGLNVRF
;
A
#
# COMPACT_ATOMS: atom_id res chain seq x y z
N MET A 1 5.23 7.82 -12.19
CA MET A 1 6.02 8.93 -11.61
C MET A 1 7.46 8.67 -12.01
N ARG A 2 8.13 9.62 -12.67
CA ARG A 2 9.49 9.43 -13.20
C ARG A 2 10.50 9.76 -12.10
N VAL A 3 11.03 8.75 -11.42
CA VAL A 3 12.10 8.93 -10.43
C VAL A 3 13.44 8.41 -10.97
N LEU A 4 13.45 7.19 -11.54
CA LEU A 4 14.69 6.54 -11.99
C LEU A 4 14.75 6.21 -13.49
N GLY A 5 13.73 6.56 -14.28
CA GLY A 5 13.73 6.21 -15.70
C GLY A 5 13.68 4.70 -16.00
N ARG A 6 13.22 3.89 -15.03
CA ARG A 6 13.19 2.42 -15.12
C ARG A 6 12.13 1.93 -16.10
N SER A 7 12.49 1.01 -16.98
CA SER A 7 11.60 0.34 -17.93
C SER A 7 10.47 -0.43 -17.25
N ARG A 8 9.27 -0.35 -17.82
CA ARG A 8 8.13 -1.19 -17.47
C ARG A 8 8.27 -2.56 -18.14
N PRO A 9 7.81 -3.65 -17.51
CA PRO A 9 7.88 -4.99 -18.12
C PRO A 9 7.24 -5.06 -19.53
N LEU A 10 6.21 -4.25 -19.80
CA LEU A 10 5.52 -4.18 -21.09
C LEU A 10 6.38 -3.63 -22.26
N THR A 11 7.55 -3.04 -22.03
CA THR A 11 8.46 -2.67 -23.15
C THR A 11 9.15 -3.88 -23.77
N GLY A 12 9.16 -5.03 -23.11
CA GLY A 12 10.00 -6.16 -23.48
C GLY A 12 11.47 -5.99 -23.08
N ASP A 13 11.83 -4.88 -22.45
CA ASP A 13 13.18 -4.65 -21.94
C ASP A 13 13.41 -5.37 -20.60
N SER A 14 14.68 -5.59 -20.27
CA SER A 14 15.06 -6.13 -18.96
C SER A 14 14.71 -5.17 -17.82
N ALA A 15 14.57 -5.72 -16.61
CA ALA A 15 14.37 -4.96 -15.37
C ALA A 15 15.46 -3.91 -15.09
N ASN A 16 16.64 -4.06 -15.70
CA ASN A 16 17.83 -3.23 -15.52
C ASN A 16 18.00 -2.19 -16.63
N SER A 17 17.00 -2.02 -17.50
CA SER A 17 17.05 -1.02 -18.56
C SER A 17 16.54 0.32 -18.03
N PHE A 18 17.42 1.32 -18.04
CA PHE A 18 17.14 2.67 -17.57
C PHE A 18 17.34 3.68 -18.71
N ASP A 19 16.48 4.68 -18.77
CA ASP A 19 16.69 5.87 -19.61
C ASP A 19 16.99 7.09 -18.72
N PRO A 20 18.27 7.34 -18.37
CA PRO A 20 18.65 8.40 -17.45
C PRO A 20 18.51 9.80 -18.06
N LEU A 21 18.56 9.92 -19.39
CA LEU A 21 18.43 11.20 -20.09
C LEU A 21 16.96 11.53 -20.43
N LEU A 22 16.03 10.61 -20.16
CA LEU A 22 14.59 10.75 -20.41
C LEU A 22 14.25 11.13 -21.86
N LEU A 23 15.19 10.89 -22.79
CA LEU A 23 15.09 11.26 -24.20
C LEU A 23 14.08 10.37 -24.93
N LYS A 24 13.89 9.13 -24.48
CA LYS A 24 12.78 8.30 -24.92
C LYS A 24 11.52 8.73 -24.16
N LYS A 25 10.76 9.64 -24.77
CA LYS A 25 9.44 10.07 -24.30
C LYS A 25 8.40 8.96 -24.49
N VAL A 26 8.57 7.84 -23.78
CA VAL A 26 7.61 6.75 -23.76
C VAL A 26 7.07 6.62 -22.34
N ASN A 27 5.75 6.52 -22.20
CA ASN A 27 5.02 6.21 -20.96
C ASN A 27 5.40 4.86 -20.31
N ASN A 28 6.51 4.27 -20.75
CA ASN A 28 6.96 2.95 -20.40
C ASN A 28 8.31 2.93 -19.67
N TYR A 29 8.91 4.09 -19.34
CA TYR A 29 10.15 4.19 -18.54
C TYR A 29 9.94 4.91 -17.19
N ASP A 30 8.76 4.75 -16.60
CA ASP A 30 8.36 5.35 -15.32
C ASP A 30 7.78 4.30 -14.34
N SER A 31 8.40 3.11 -14.29
CA SER A 31 7.91 1.99 -13.46
C SER A 31 8.19 2.18 -11.96
N PHE A 32 9.25 2.92 -11.61
CA PHE A 32 9.72 3.07 -10.23
C PHE A 32 9.42 4.48 -9.68
N PHE A 33 8.69 4.67 -8.57
CA PHE A 33 7.89 3.76 -7.73
C PHE A 33 6.45 3.62 -8.26
N SER A 34 5.73 2.56 -7.86
CA SER A 34 4.30 2.45 -8.19
C SER A 34 3.44 3.40 -7.37
N GLY A 35 3.13 4.57 -7.93
CA GLY A 35 2.24 5.55 -7.29
C GLY A 35 0.83 5.01 -7.02
N HIS A 36 0.33 4.08 -7.85
CA HIS A 36 -0.97 3.44 -7.62
C HIS A 36 -0.95 2.57 -6.36
N THR A 37 0.12 1.81 -6.15
CA THR A 37 0.31 1.04 -4.91
C THR A 37 0.48 1.96 -3.72
N VAL A 38 1.28 3.03 -3.84
CA VAL A 38 1.53 3.95 -2.72
C VAL A 38 0.23 4.60 -2.22
N LEU A 39 -0.60 5.06 -3.15
CA LEU A 39 -1.87 5.68 -2.81
C LEU A 39 -2.89 4.66 -2.30
N SER A 40 -3.06 3.51 -2.97
CA SER A 40 -4.08 2.53 -2.55
C SER A 40 -3.73 1.87 -1.23
N PHE A 41 -2.50 1.37 -1.10
CA PHE A 41 -2.05 0.67 0.09
C PHE A 41 -1.85 1.64 1.26
N GLY A 42 -1.33 2.85 1.01
CA GLY A 42 -1.19 3.87 2.06
C GLY A 42 -2.53 4.23 2.71
N ASN A 43 -3.57 4.45 1.91
CA ASN A 43 -4.93 4.70 2.44
C ASN A 43 -5.48 3.50 3.19
N ALA A 44 -5.37 2.29 2.62
CA ALA A 44 -5.80 1.07 3.29
C ALA A 44 -5.07 0.86 4.63
N TYR A 45 -3.76 1.13 4.66
CA TYR A 45 -2.94 1.02 5.86
C TYR A 45 -3.37 2.01 6.94
N ALA A 46 -3.61 3.28 6.58
CA ALA A 46 -4.13 4.29 7.49
C ALA A 46 -5.52 3.92 8.07
N ILE A 47 -6.42 3.37 7.25
CA ILE A 47 -7.74 2.92 7.69
C ILE A 47 -7.62 1.70 8.61
N ALA A 48 -6.81 0.71 8.26
CA ALA A 48 -6.60 -0.49 9.06
C ALA A 48 -6.06 -0.17 10.47
N LYS A 49 -5.28 0.90 10.63
CA LYS A 49 -4.78 1.34 11.95
C LYS A 49 -5.91 1.74 12.90
N GLN A 50 -7.10 2.09 12.41
CA GLN A 50 -8.27 2.41 13.24
C GLN A 50 -8.88 1.17 13.91
N PHE A 51 -8.66 -0.03 13.35
CA PHE A 51 -9.23 -1.26 13.87
C PHE A 51 -8.28 -1.96 14.85
N LYS A 52 -8.83 -2.77 15.75
CA LYS A 52 -8.04 -3.67 16.61
C LYS A 52 -7.94 -5.08 16.01
N SER A 53 -9.04 -5.61 15.46
CA SER A 53 -9.08 -6.99 14.96
C SER A 53 -8.09 -7.24 13.82
N PRO A 54 -7.28 -8.31 13.93
CA PRO A 54 -6.34 -8.69 12.88
C PRO A 54 -7.05 -9.09 11.59
N TRP A 55 -8.25 -9.67 11.67
CA TRP A 55 -9.03 -10.12 10.51
C TRP A 55 -9.54 -8.94 9.68
N ILE A 56 -10.03 -7.90 10.34
CA ILE A 56 -10.49 -6.67 9.65
C ILE A 56 -9.30 -5.98 8.98
N LYS A 57 -8.16 -5.88 9.69
CA LYS A 57 -6.93 -5.34 9.11
C LYS A 57 -6.46 -6.14 7.90
N ALA A 58 -6.45 -7.46 8.00
CA ALA A 58 -6.07 -8.35 6.90
C ALA A 58 -6.97 -8.11 5.68
N GLY A 59 -8.30 -8.07 5.86
CA GLY A 59 -9.24 -7.77 4.79
C GLY A 59 -8.99 -6.40 4.13
N ILE A 60 -8.75 -5.36 4.92
CA ILE A 60 -8.44 -4.02 4.40
C ILE A 60 -7.12 -4.02 3.62
N TYR A 61 -6.07 -4.67 4.13
CA TYR A 61 -4.79 -4.78 3.43
C TYR A 61 -4.93 -5.54 2.11
N THR A 62 -5.71 -6.63 2.09
CA THR A 62 -6.00 -7.39 0.87
C THR A 62 -6.65 -6.51 -0.18
N VAL A 63 -7.70 -5.77 0.18
CA VAL A 63 -8.39 -4.85 -0.76
C VAL A 63 -7.46 -3.74 -1.23
N GLY A 64 -6.69 -3.13 -0.32
CA GLY A 64 -5.74 -2.07 -0.63
C GLY A 64 -4.61 -2.50 -1.57
N MET A 65 -4.28 -3.79 -1.60
CA MET A 65 -3.23 -4.37 -2.45
C MET A 65 -3.71 -4.75 -3.85
N ILE A 66 -5.04 -4.86 -4.08
CA ILE A 66 -5.61 -5.23 -5.40
C ILE A 66 -5.05 -4.35 -6.54
N PRO A 67 -4.97 -3.01 -6.40
CA PRO A 67 -4.41 -2.17 -7.46
C PRO A 67 -2.93 -2.47 -7.72
N GLY A 68 -2.13 -2.70 -6.68
CA GLY A 68 -0.72 -3.06 -6.81
C GLY A 68 -0.51 -4.41 -7.48
N PHE A 69 -1.31 -5.41 -7.11
CA PHE A 69 -1.31 -6.72 -7.74
C PHE A 69 -1.69 -6.65 -9.22
N THR A 70 -2.76 -5.93 -9.53
CA THR A 70 -3.22 -5.73 -10.92
C THR A 70 -2.10 -5.15 -11.79
N ARG A 71 -1.30 -4.22 -11.24
CA ARG A 71 -0.17 -3.60 -11.96
C ARG A 71 0.96 -4.56 -12.33
N ILE A 72 1.14 -5.62 -11.56
CA ILE A 72 2.07 -6.72 -11.87
C ILE A 72 1.47 -7.57 -13.00
N VAL A 73 0.20 -7.96 -12.86
CA VAL A 73 -0.51 -8.82 -13.84
C VAL A 73 -0.56 -8.20 -15.23
N ILE A 74 -0.80 -6.88 -15.33
CA ILE A 74 -0.81 -6.16 -16.61
C ILE A 74 0.59 -5.71 -17.06
N SER A 75 1.66 -6.26 -16.47
CA SER A 75 3.07 -6.00 -16.82
C SER A 75 3.46 -4.52 -16.81
N LYS A 76 2.79 -3.70 -15.99
CA LYS A 76 3.08 -2.26 -15.89
C LYS A 76 4.15 -1.94 -14.86
N HIS A 77 4.31 -2.78 -13.83
CA HIS A 77 5.30 -2.57 -12.78
C HIS A 77 5.98 -3.89 -12.43
N TRP A 78 7.28 -3.83 -12.12
CA TRP A 78 7.98 -4.97 -11.56
C TRP A 78 7.47 -5.27 -10.15
N PHE A 79 7.54 -6.53 -9.72
CA PHE A 79 7.21 -6.92 -8.34
C PHE A 79 7.97 -6.08 -7.31
N SER A 80 9.26 -5.81 -7.56
CA SER A 80 10.10 -4.93 -6.72
C SER A 80 9.54 -3.51 -6.60
N ASP A 81 8.96 -2.96 -7.67
CA ASP A 81 8.40 -1.60 -7.67
C ASP A 81 7.16 -1.50 -6.79
N VAL A 82 6.37 -2.58 -6.76
CA VAL A 82 5.17 -2.71 -5.92
C VAL A 82 5.56 -3.00 -4.46
N ALA A 83 6.51 -3.90 -4.22
CA ALA A 83 7.00 -4.22 -2.89
C ALA A 83 7.60 -2.99 -2.20
N LEU A 84 8.49 -2.27 -2.88
CA LEU A 84 9.08 -1.04 -2.35
C LEU A 84 8.03 0.07 -2.19
N GLY A 85 7.07 0.20 -3.11
CA GLY A 85 5.95 1.14 -2.94
C GLY A 85 5.11 0.84 -1.69
N THR A 86 4.90 -0.44 -1.38
CA THR A 86 4.17 -0.89 -0.18
C THR A 86 4.93 -0.50 1.10
N VAL A 87 6.23 -0.80 1.15
CA VAL A 87 7.09 -0.42 2.29
C VAL A 87 7.11 1.09 2.49
N MET A 88 7.27 1.86 1.41
CA MET A 88 7.23 3.33 1.47
C MET A 88 5.90 3.84 2.01
N SER A 89 4.77 3.20 1.65
CA SER A 89 3.45 3.57 2.16
C SER A 89 3.36 3.42 3.68
N ILE A 90 3.86 2.31 4.20
CA ILE A 90 3.90 2.04 5.65
C ILE A 90 4.73 3.12 6.34
N LEU A 91 5.94 3.39 5.84
CA LEU A 91 6.83 4.40 6.41
C LEU A 91 6.20 5.79 6.42
N ILE A 92 5.52 6.19 5.35
CA ILE A 92 4.81 7.48 5.26
C ILE A 92 3.72 7.56 6.35
N VAL A 93 2.86 6.54 6.44
CA VAL A 93 1.77 6.55 7.43
C VAL A 93 2.31 6.51 8.86
N GLU A 94 3.33 5.72 9.15
CA GLU A 94 3.97 5.69 10.48
C GLU A 94 4.65 7.02 10.82
N SER A 95 5.28 7.68 9.84
CA SER A 95 5.90 8.99 10.05
C SER A 95 4.85 10.05 10.37
N ILE A 96 3.71 10.03 9.67
CA ILE A 96 2.57 10.91 9.93
C ILE A 96 1.99 10.63 11.32
N ASP A 97 1.77 9.35 11.66
CA ASP A 97 1.23 8.94 12.96
C ASP A 97 2.13 9.45 14.10
N LYS A 98 3.44 9.23 13.99
CA LYS A 98 4.43 9.70 14.97
C LYS A 98 4.49 11.23 15.05
N TYR A 99 4.39 11.92 13.92
CA TYR A 99 4.38 13.38 13.88
C TYR A 99 3.14 13.94 14.59
N LEU A 100 1.96 13.36 14.33
CA LEU A 100 0.70 13.76 14.96
C LEU A 100 0.71 13.48 16.46
N ASP A 101 1.15 12.29 16.88
CA ASP A 101 1.28 11.92 18.29
C ASP A 101 2.29 12.82 19.04
N SER A 102 3.35 13.30 18.36
CA SER A 102 4.30 14.25 18.96
C SER A 102 3.75 15.68 19.07
N ARG A 103 2.74 16.04 18.26
CA ARG A 103 2.21 17.41 18.19
C ARG A 103 0.93 17.60 18.99
N TYR A 104 0.15 16.54 19.20
CA TYR A 104 -1.16 16.61 19.83
C TYR A 104 -1.24 15.68 21.04
N ASN A 105 -1.69 16.23 22.17
CA ASN A 105 -1.90 15.44 23.41
C ASN A 105 -3.12 14.50 23.31
N GLN A 106 -4.06 14.78 22.40
CA GLN A 106 -5.20 13.91 22.14
C GLN A 106 -4.89 12.99 20.96
N LYS A 107 -4.87 11.68 21.23
CA LYS A 107 -4.64 10.68 20.20
C LYS A 107 -5.82 10.64 19.23
N TYR A 108 -5.57 10.94 17.95
CA TYR A 108 -6.61 10.91 16.91
C TYR A 108 -7.18 9.49 16.70
N ASN A 109 -6.35 8.46 16.94
CA ASN A 109 -6.72 7.04 16.86
C ASN A 109 -7.20 6.49 18.22
N ASN A 110 -8.07 7.22 18.92
CA ASN A 110 -8.72 6.67 20.11
C ASN A 110 -9.78 5.66 19.67
N LYS A 111 -9.45 4.37 19.74
CA LYS A 111 -10.27 3.25 19.25
C LYS A 111 -11.48 3.02 20.13
N LYS A 112 -12.52 3.83 19.93
CA LYS A 112 -13.79 3.80 20.67
C LYS A 112 -14.65 2.57 20.35
N VAL A 113 -14.41 1.87 19.24
CA VAL A 113 -15.18 0.68 18.87
C VAL A 113 -14.24 -0.46 18.53
N ASN A 114 -14.37 -1.58 19.25
CA ASN A 114 -13.63 -2.80 19.00
C ASN A 114 -14.53 -3.78 18.26
N TRP A 115 -14.28 -3.94 16.97
CA TRP A 115 -14.88 -4.97 16.14
C TRP A 115 -13.93 -6.15 16.12
N ASP A 116 -14.36 -7.30 16.62
CA ASP A 116 -13.63 -8.56 16.57
C ASP A 116 -14.39 -9.59 15.74
N LEU A 117 -13.67 -10.27 14.84
CA LEU A 117 -14.20 -11.39 14.07
C LEU A 117 -13.58 -12.66 14.64
N SER A 118 -14.41 -13.59 15.07
CA SER A 118 -13.99 -14.89 15.57
C SER A 118 -14.39 -15.97 14.57
N PHE A 119 -13.44 -16.83 14.21
CA PHE A 119 -13.66 -17.98 13.33
C PHE A 119 -13.48 -19.25 14.14
N ALA A 120 -14.53 -20.08 14.20
CA ALA A 120 -14.49 -21.41 14.79
C ALA A 120 -15.07 -22.42 13.77
N PRO A 121 -14.73 -23.73 13.83
CA PRO A 121 -15.31 -24.72 12.94
C PRO A 121 -16.84 -24.69 12.99
N GLY A 122 -17.48 -24.32 11.87
CA GLY A 122 -18.93 -24.18 11.76
C GLY A 122 -19.53 -22.87 12.30
N GLN A 123 -18.74 -21.91 12.77
CA GLN A 123 -19.24 -20.65 13.33
C GLN A 123 -18.39 -19.43 12.90
N ILE A 124 -19.06 -18.38 12.44
CA ILE A 124 -18.47 -17.04 12.24
C ILE A 124 -19.16 -16.12 13.24
N GLY A 125 -18.39 -15.51 14.13
CA GLY A 125 -18.87 -14.59 15.15
C GLY A 125 -18.35 -13.17 14.94
N LEU A 126 -19.22 -12.17 15.14
CA LEU A 126 -18.87 -10.76 15.22
C LEU A 126 -19.07 -10.28 16.66
N ASN A 127 -18.00 -9.83 17.32
CA ASN A 127 -18.07 -9.23 18.66
C ASN A 127 -17.79 -7.73 18.54
N VAL A 128 -18.77 -6.90 18.88
CA VAL A 128 -18.64 -5.44 18.88
C VAL A 128 -18.67 -4.95 20.33
N ARG A 129 -17.59 -4.29 20.76
CA ARG A 129 -17.48 -3.68 22.10
C ARG A 129 -17.29 -2.18 21.96
N PHE A 130 -18.11 -1.41 22.68
CA PHE A 130 -18.09 0.05 22.75
C PHE A 130 -17.32 0.52 23.99
#